data_AF-A0A086WDU7-F1
#
_entry.id   AF-A0A086WDU7-F1
#
_cell.length_a   1.000
_cell.length_b   1.000
_cell.length_c   1.000
_cell.angle_alpha   90.00
_cell.angle_beta   90.00
_cell.angle_gamma   90.00
#
_symmetry.space_group_name_H-M   'P 1'
#
loop_
_entity.id
_entity.type
_entity.pdbx_description
1 polymer ?
#
loop_
_entity_poly.entity_id
_entity_poly.type
_entity_poly.pdbx_seq_one_letter_code
_entity_poly.pdbx_strand_id
1 'polypeptide(L)'
;MLLISLAALSVLVLIALLMLAWRMSEARTMASAWKQLQGPASASTELFSRQMVKDLPDAARRYFLFTIAEGTALRQVSEIRMSGEICLGSKADPACRPMQASQILASPHGFIWSVEAGTGIMHIVGSDGMLADRSWTRFWLGGILPVVRAGGDSNHLRASFGRVVAEAAFWAPASLLPGKGVDWVEGNTPNQARAIVRRGSLTQTLDIDIADDGRPLRVLIPRWSNVNPEKEWRLQPFGGTLAEFRSFGGFTLPTRVDGGNHMGTADYFPFFRARVESITFP
;
A
#
# COMPACT_ATOMS: atom_id res chain seq x y z
N MET A 1 -8.44 -52.31 -10.52
CA MET A 1 -9.03 -51.15 -9.82
C MET A 1 -8.10 -50.59 -8.75
N LEU A 2 -7.63 -51.40 -7.78
CA LEU A 2 -6.73 -50.96 -6.70
C LEU A 2 -5.46 -50.22 -7.18
N LEU A 3 -4.74 -50.76 -8.17
CA LEU A 3 -3.52 -50.14 -8.73
C LEU A 3 -3.78 -48.78 -9.40
N ILE A 4 -4.94 -48.62 -10.06
CA ILE A 4 -5.35 -47.37 -10.70
C ILE A 4 -5.67 -46.32 -9.61
N SER A 5 -6.34 -46.73 -8.53
CA SER A 5 -6.60 -45.88 -7.37
C SER A 5 -5.33 -45.43 -6.65
N LEU A 6 -4.34 -46.32 -6.49
CA LEU A 6 -3.03 -46.03 -5.91
C LEU A 6 -2.20 -45.07 -6.77
N ALA A 7 -2.21 -45.25 -8.09
CA ALA A 7 -1.55 -44.35 -9.03
C ALA A 7 -2.19 -42.94 -9.01
N ALA A 8 -3.52 -42.87 -9.03
CA ALA A 8 -4.25 -41.60 -8.95
C ALA A 8 -3.98 -40.86 -7.63
N LEU A 9 -3.96 -41.59 -6.50
CA LEU A 9 -3.63 -41.01 -5.20
C LEU A 9 -2.19 -40.48 -5.17
N SER A 10 -1.23 -41.24 -5.71
CA SER A 10 0.18 -40.81 -5.80
C SER A 10 0.34 -39.52 -6.60
N VAL A 11 -0.39 -39.39 -7.72
CA VAL A 11 -0.38 -38.16 -8.54
C VAL A 11 -0.97 -36.98 -7.76
N LEU A 12 -2.09 -37.17 -7.07
CA LEU A 12 -2.69 -36.10 -6.25
C LEU A 12 -1.78 -35.64 -5.12
N VAL A 13 -1.10 -36.58 -4.45
CA VAL A 13 -0.10 -36.27 -3.41
C VAL A 13 1.06 -35.49 -4.01
N LEU A 14 1.57 -35.90 -5.17
CA LEU A 14 2.65 -35.18 -5.85
C LEU A 14 2.24 -33.74 -6.20
N ILE A 15 1.03 -33.54 -6.75
CA ILE A 15 0.50 -32.20 -7.06
C ILE A 15 0.41 -31.36 -5.78
N ALA A 16 -0.12 -31.91 -4.69
CA ALA A 16 -0.23 -31.21 -3.41
C ALA A 16 1.16 -30.80 -2.87
N LEU A 17 2.16 -31.68 -2.97
CA LEU A 17 3.54 -31.38 -2.56
C LEU A 17 4.18 -30.29 -3.43
N LEU A 18 3.95 -30.30 -4.74
CA LEU A 18 4.43 -29.25 -5.64
C LEU A 18 3.78 -27.90 -5.34
N MET A 19 2.48 -27.86 -5.05
CA MET A 19 1.77 -26.65 -4.64
C MET A 19 2.30 -26.11 -3.31
N LEU A 20 2.55 -26.99 -2.34
CA LEU A 20 3.15 -26.61 -1.06
C LEU A 20 4.57 -26.05 -1.25
N ALA A 21 5.41 -26.69 -2.06
CA ALA A 21 6.75 -26.23 -2.38
C ALA A 21 6.73 -24.84 -3.04
N TRP A 22 5.81 -24.60 -3.97
CA TRP A 22 5.62 -23.31 -4.60
C TRP A 22 5.19 -22.23 -3.59
N ARG A 23 4.19 -22.52 -2.75
CA ARG A 23 3.76 -21.59 -1.69
C ARG A 23 4.90 -21.25 -0.73
N MET A 24 5.71 -22.23 -0.33
CA MET A 24 6.88 -22.00 0.52
C MET A 24 7.93 -21.12 -0.17
N SER A 25 8.15 -21.31 -1.47
CA SER A 25 9.04 -20.45 -2.27
C SER A 25 8.56 -19.00 -2.29
N GLU A 26 7.25 -18.78 -2.49
CA GLU A 26 6.66 -17.43 -2.46
C GLU A 26 6.76 -16.80 -1.06
N ALA A 27 6.50 -17.55 0.00
CA ALA A 27 6.63 -17.07 1.38
C ALA A 27 8.08 -16.68 1.70
N ARG A 28 9.08 -17.48 1.25
CA ARG A 28 10.50 -17.14 1.39
C ARG A 28 10.88 -15.87 0.61
N THR A 29 10.34 -15.73 -0.60
CA THR A 29 10.55 -14.52 -1.43
C THR A 29 10.01 -13.28 -0.72
N MET A 30 8.80 -13.37 -0.18
CA MET A 30 8.16 -12.30 0.58
C MET A 30 8.97 -11.96 1.84
N ALA A 31 9.39 -12.96 2.62
CA ALA A 31 10.18 -12.74 3.84
C ALA A 31 11.55 -12.11 3.55
N SER A 32 12.21 -12.53 2.46
CA SER A 32 13.46 -11.91 2.01
C SER A 32 13.24 -10.46 1.58
N ALA A 33 12.16 -10.19 0.84
CA ALA A 33 11.82 -8.84 0.43
C ALA A 33 11.47 -7.95 1.64
N TRP A 34 10.81 -8.50 2.66
CA TRP A 34 10.49 -7.78 3.90
C TRP A 34 11.76 -7.33 4.62
N LYS A 35 12.70 -8.26 4.83
CA LYS A 35 14.01 -7.95 5.42
C LYS A 35 14.79 -6.91 4.61
N GLN A 36 14.69 -6.95 3.28
CA GLN A 36 15.33 -5.95 2.42
C GLN A 36 14.72 -4.56 2.61
N LEU A 37 13.42 -4.43 2.81
CA LEU A 37 12.77 -3.15 3.10
C LEU A 37 13.02 -2.65 4.54
N GLN A 38 13.31 -3.56 5.47
CA GLN A 38 13.78 -3.19 6.82
C GLN A 38 15.22 -2.65 6.81
N GLY A 39 16.08 -3.11 5.89
CA GLY A 39 17.49 -2.70 5.81
C GLY A 39 17.71 -1.18 5.78
N PRO A 40 16.98 -0.42 4.93
CA PRO A 40 17.01 1.05 4.91
C PRO A 40 16.46 1.74 6.16
N ALA A 41 15.74 1.03 7.05
CA ALA A 41 15.17 1.62 8.26
C ALA A 41 16.24 2.02 9.30
N SER A 42 17.45 1.47 9.15
CA SER A 42 18.57 1.76 10.03
C SER A 42 19.18 3.14 9.73
N ALA A 43 19.02 4.06 10.68
CA ALA A 43 19.95 5.15 11.00
C ALA A 43 19.73 6.55 10.37
N SER A 44 18.49 7.04 10.21
CA SER A 44 18.33 8.50 10.26
C SER A 44 18.37 8.96 11.71
N THR A 45 19.44 9.67 12.09
CA THR A 45 19.55 10.41 13.35
C THR A 45 18.95 11.81 13.25
N GLU A 46 18.52 12.20 12.05
CA GLU A 46 17.94 13.50 11.80
C GLU A 46 16.57 13.60 12.47
N LEU A 47 16.37 14.67 13.22
CA LEU A 47 15.12 14.96 13.90
C LEU A 47 14.34 15.96 13.08
N PHE A 48 13.03 15.75 12.97
CA PHE A 48 12.13 16.68 12.33
C PHE A 48 12.22 18.05 13.01
N SER A 49 12.44 19.08 12.20
CA SER A 49 12.26 20.46 12.62
C SER A 49 11.29 21.17 11.69
N ARG A 50 10.43 22.03 12.24
CA ARG A 50 9.52 22.90 11.46
C ARG A 50 10.26 23.68 10.36
N GLN A 51 11.55 23.92 10.56
CA GLN A 51 12.38 24.64 9.61
C GLN A 51 12.62 23.89 8.30
N MET A 52 12.46 22.56 8.29
CA MET A 52 12.54 21.72 7.08
C MET A 52 11.37 21.98 6.12
N VAL A 53 10.25 22.48 6.63
CA VAL A 53 9.00 22.66 5.86
C VAL A 53 8.59 24.11 5.73
N LYS A 54 9.42 25.06 6.20
CA LYS A 54 9.10 26.49 6.27
C LYS A 54 8.80 27.10 4.91
N ASP A 55 9.55 26.68 3.88
CA ASP A 55 9.52 27.23 2.52
C ASP A 55 8.58 26.44 1.60
N LEU A 56 7.86 25.45 2.14
CA LEU A 56 6.88 24.69 1.37
C LEU A 56 5.58 25.48 1.17
N PRO A 57 4.82 25.15 0.10
CA PRO A 57 3.44 25.60 -0.04
C PRO A 57 2.65 25.40 1.25
N ASP A 58 1.76 26.34 1.55
CA ASP A 58 1.08 26.43 2.84
C ASP A 58 0.41 25.10 3.26
N ALA A 59 -0.30 24.46 2.32
CA ALA A 59 -0.95 23.20 2.57
C ALA A 59 0.04 22.07 2.88
N ALA A 60 1.15 21.98 2.13
CA ALA A 60 2.19 20.99 2.39
C ALA A 60 2.83 21.20 3.76
N ARG A 61 3.10 22.45 4.14
CA ARG A 61 3.62 22.80 5.46
C ARG A 61 2.66 22.36 6.58
N ARG A 62 1.37 22.68 6.46
CA ARG A 62 0.34 22.27 7.44
C ARG A 62 0.24 20.75 7.56
N TYR A 63 0.28 20.02 6.44
CA TYR A 63 0.29 18.55 6.44
C TYR A 63 1.44 17.98 7.29
N PHE A 64 2.68 18.46 7.10
CA PHE A 64 3.81 17.97 7.88
C PHE A 64 3.76 18.36 9.35
N LEU A 65 3.34 19.60 9.65
CA LEU A 65 3.20 20.06 11.03
C LEU A 65 2.10 19.30 11.79
N PHE A 66 1.09 18.78 11.09
CA PHE A 66 0.08 17.89 11.67
C PHE A 66 0.63 16.46 11.87
N THR A 67 1.30 15.92 10.86
CA THR A 67 1.68 14.50 10.81
C THR A 67 2.98 14.16 11.54
N ILE A 68 3.85 15.13 11.80
CA ILE A 68 5.16 14.91 12.45
C ILE A 68 5.37 15.94 13.56
N ALA A 69 5.55 15.47 14.80
CA ALA A 69 5.88 16.35 15.93
C ALA A 69 7.33 16.84 15.86
N GLU A 70 7.60 18.06 16.34
CA GLU A 70 8.96 18.62 16.46
C GLU A 70 9.85 17.67 17.27
N GLY A 71 11.08 17.45 16.80
CA GLY A 71 12.05 16.57 17.45
C GLY A 71 11.84 15.08 17.18
N THR A 72 10.88 14.69 16.34
CA THR A 72 10.65 13.28 15.96
C THR A 72 11.77 12.78 15.04
N ALA A 73 12.37 11.62 15.34
CA ALA A 73 13.33 11.00 14.44
C ALA A 73 12.67 10.65 13.09
N LEU A 74 13.31 11.05 11.98
CA LEU A 74 12.77 10.91 10.62
C LEU A 74 12.82 9.46 10.12
N ARG A 75 11.91 8.63 10.64
CA ARG A 75 11.73 7.24 10.22
C ARG A 75 10.96 7.17 8.91
N GLN A 76 11.60 6.64 7.87
CA GLN A 76 11.02 6.53 6.52
C GLN A 76 10.37 5.17 6.23
N VAL A 77 10.53 4.21 7.14
CA VAL A 77 9.95 2.87 7.04
C VAL A 77 8.93 2.68 8.14
N SER A 78 7.72 2.27 7.76
CA SER A 78 6.64 1.96 8.69
C SER A 78 6.20 0.50 8.52
N GLU A 79 6.07 -0.20 9.63
CA GLU A 79 5.39 -1.50 9.71
C GLU A 79 4.00 -1.31 10.33
N ILE A 80 2.98 -1.75 9.62
CA ILE A 80 1.58 -1.49 9.95
C ILE A 80 0.88 -2.84 10.11
N ARG A 81 0.15 -3.00 11.22
CA ARG A 81 -0.79 -4.09 11.39
C ARG A 81 -2.21 -3.54 11.32
N MET A 82 -3.07 -4.21 10.57
CA MET A 82 -4.42 -3.74 10.31
C MET A 82 -5.42 -4.89 10.25
N SER A 83 -6.65 -4.56 10.62
CA SER A 83 -7.85 -5.36 10.38
C SER A 83 -8.80 -4.60 9.46
N GLY A 84 -9.87 -5.23 9.01
CA GLY A 84 -10.93 -4.55 8.28
C GLY A 84 -11.59 -5.44 7.23
N GLU A 85 -11.83 -4.89 6.05
CA GLU A 85 -12.52 -5.57 4.97
C GLU A 85 -11.87 -5.33 3.61
N ILE A 86 -11.91 -6.36 2.75
CA ILE A 86 -11.66 -6.23 1.32
C ILE A 86 -12.92 -6.63 0.54
N CYS A 87 -13.34 -5.79 -0.38
CA CYS A 87 -14.54 -5.98 -1.20
C CYS A 87 -14.12 -6.36 -2.62
N LEU A 88 -14.39 -7.62 -3.01
CA LEU A 88 -13.91 -8.21 -4.26
C LEU A 88 -14.97 -8.20 -5.37
N GLY A 89 -16.15 -7.68 -5.09
CA GLY A 89 -17.26 -7.58 -6.02
C GLY A 89 -17.31 -6.24 -6.76
N SER A 90 -18.53 -5.80 -7.04
CA SER A 90 -18.82 -4.54 -7.72
C SER A 90 -19.44 -3.52 -6.77
N LYS A 91 -19.64 -2.28 -7.22
CA LYS A 91 -20.37 -1.28 -6.43
C LYS A 91 -21.80 -1.73 -6.06
N ALA A 92 -22.47 -2.49 -6.94
CA ALA A 92 -23.83 -2.97 -6.71
C ALA A 92 -23.89 -4.20 -5.78
N ASP A 93 -22.85 -5.03 -5.81
CA ASP A 93 -22.68 -6.18 -4.93
C ASP A 93 -21.21 -6.25 -4.46
N PRO A 94 -20.85 -5.58 -3.36
CA PRO A 94 -19.46 -5.41 -2.95
C PRO A 94 -18.72 -6.70 -2.59
N ALA A 95 -19.43 -7.74 -2.17
CA ALA A 95 -18.85 -9.00 -1.71
C ALA A 95 -17.68 -8.80 -0.71
N CYS A 96 -17.88 -7.99 0.33
CA CYS A 96 -16.86 -7.68 1.33
C CYS A 96 -16.55 -8.89 2.22
N ARG A 97 -15.26 -9.06 2.53
CA ARG A 97 -14.72 -10.13 3.36
C ARG A 97 -13.89 -9.54 4.49
N PRO A 98 -14.00 -10.06 5.73
CA PRO A 98 -13.14 -9.63 6.82
C PRO A 98 -11.68 -9.93 6.47
N MET A 99 -10.78 -9.08 6.92
CA MET A 99 -9.38 -9.05 6.51
C MET A 99 -8.48 -8.78 7.70
N GLN A 100 -7.41 -9.56 7.85
CA GLN A 100 -6.24 -9.25 8.66
C GLN A 100 -5.03 -9.05 7.75
N ALA A 101 -4.25 -8.00 7.97
CA ALA A 101 -3.08 -7.72 7.15
C ALA A 101 -1.93 -7.09 7.93
N SER A 102 -0.73 -7.32 7.41
CA SER A 102 0.51 -6.68 7.83
C SER A 102 1.18 -6.06 6.63
N GLN A 103 1.71 -4.85 6.80
CA GLN A 103 2.38 -4.11 5.75
C GLN A 103 3.72 -3.59 6.22
N ILE A 104 4.75 -3.68 5.38
CA ILE A 104 5.93 -2.83 5.47
C ILE A 104 5.89 -1.85 4.31
N LEU A 105 6.15 -0.58 4.59
CA LEU A 105 6.14 0.51 3.62
C LEU A 105 7.44 1.31 3.79
N ALA A 106 8.22 1.41 2.71
CA ALA A 106 9.48 2.13 2.67
C ALA A 106 9.50 2.97 1.38
N SER A 107 8.70 4.03 1.33
CA SER A 107 8.61 4.89 0.16
C SER A 107 9.92 5.68 -0.06
N PRO A 108 10.36 5.89 -1.32
CA PRO A 108 9.76 5.41 -2.56
C PRO A 108 10.22 3.99 -2.95
N HIS A 109 11.02 3.31 -2.13
CA HIS A 109 11.73 2.07 -2.46
C HIS A 109 10.83 0.82 -2.58
N GLY A 110 9.73 0.76 -1.83
CA GLY A 110 8.83 -0.38 -1.93
C GLY A 110 7.82 -0.51 -0.82
N PHE A 111 7.03 -1.57 -0.93
CA PHE A 111 6.11 -2.04 0.09
C PHE A 111 5.89 -3.53 -0.06
N ILE A 112 5.46 -4.17 1.03
CA ILE A 112 4.89 -5.52 0.99
C ILE A 112 3.68 -5.50 1.88
N TRP A 113 2.55 -5.91 1.34
CA TRP A 113 1.30 -6.09 2.03
C TRP A 113 0.94 -7.57 2.04
N SER A 114 0.97 -8.20 3.20
CA SER A 114 0.56 -9.58 3.42
C SER A 114 -0.85 -9.59 4.00
N VAL A 115 -1.74 -10.40 3.44
CA VAL A 115 -3.15 -10.40 3.77
C VAL A 115 -3.70 -11.81 3.94
N GLU A 116 -4.64 -11.94 4.88
CA GLU A 116 -5.62 -13.01 4.98
C GLU A 116 -7.02 -12.39 4.95
N ALA A 117 -7.89 -12.86 4.07
CA ALA A 117 -9.25 -12.34 3.91
C ALA A 117 -10.30 -13.44 3.70
N GLY A 118 -11.45 -13.32 4.34
CA GLY A 118 -12.54 -14.29 4.27
C GLY A 118 -12.48 -15.35 5.38
N THR A 119 -13.41 -16.31 5.32
CA THR A 119 -13.60 -17.32 6.37
C THR A 119 -13.81 -18.70 5.75
N GLY A 120 -13.44 -19.76 6.47
CA GLY A 120 -13.63 -21.14 6.03
C GLY A 120 -12.83 -21.46 4.76
N ILE A 121 -13.34 -22.34 3.89
CA ILE A 121 -12.61 -22.80 2.70
C ILE A 121 -12.41 -21.70 1.64
N MET A 122 -13.18 -20.61 1.70
CA MET A 122 -13.11 -19.50 0.75
C MET A 122 -12.17 -18.37 1.21
N HIS A 123 -11.35 -18.59 2.24
CA HIS A 123 -10.36 -17.62 2.67
C HIS A 123 -9.24 -17.48 1.62
N ILE A 124 -8.76 -16.25 1.47
CA ILE A 124 -7.70 -15.86 0.55
C ILE A 124 -6.50 -15.44 1.38
N VAL A 125 -5.32 -15.98 1.06
CA VAL A 125 -4.05 -15.58 1.67
C VAL A 125 -3.04 -15.21 0.61
N GLY A 126 -2.20 -14.23 0.89
CA GLY A 126 -1.04 -13.95 0.05
C GLY A 126 -0.52 -12.54 0.21
N SER A 127 0.10 -12.02 -0.84
CA SER A 127 0.72 -10.70 -0.78
C SER A 127 0.62 -9.90 -2.07
N ASP A 128 0.63 -8.58 -1.89
CA ASP A 128 0.90 -7.60 -2.92
C ASP A 128 2.19 -6.87 -2.54
N GLY A 129 3.02 -6.49 -3.51
CA GLY A 129 4.28 -5.83 -3.19
C GLY A 129 5.04 -5.26 -4.36
N MET A 130 5.95 -4.36 -4.02
CA MET A 130 6.95 -3.78 -4.90
C MET A 130 8.27 -3.68 -4.16
N LEU A 131 9.35 -4.12 -4.80
CA LEU A 131 10.71 -3.99 -4.29
C LEU A 131 11.66 -3.77 -5.46
N ALA A 132 12.40 -2.66 -5.42
CA ALA A 132 13.22 -2.20 -6.53
C ALA A 132 12.37 -2.16 -7.83
N ASP A 133 12.83 -2.84 -8.89
CA ASP A 133 12.16 -2.88 -10.19
C ASP A 133 11.21 -4.07 -10.36
N ARG A 134 10.83 -4.72 -9.25
CA ARG A 134 9.90 -5.85 -9.25
C ARG A 134 8.63 -5.50 -8.52
N SER A 135 7.52 -6.07 -8.98
CA SER A 135 6.23 -5.99 -8.32
C SER A 135 5.44 -7.26 -8.54
N TRP A 136 4.54 -7.59 -7.62
CA TRP A 136 3.70 -8.79 -7.68
C TRP A 136 2.40 -8.63 -6.91
N THR A 137 1.35 -9.32 -7.37
CA THR A 137 0.16 -9.67 -6.58
C THR A 137 -0.03 -11.18 -6.67
N ARG A 138 -0.04 -11.86 -5.52
CA ARG A 138 -0.08 -13.32 -5.43
C ARG A 138 -1.04 -13.75 -4.33
N PHE A 139 -2.18 -14.31 -4.71
CA PHE A 139 -3.19 -14.79 -3.76
C PHE A 139 -3.56 -16.26 -3.95
N TRP A 140 -3.77 -16.94 -2.85
CA TRP A 140 -4.10 -18.36 -2.75
C TRP A 140 -5.45 -18.52 -2.07
N LEU A 141 -6.37 -19.26 -2.69
CA LEU A 141 -7.62 -19.71 -2.08
C LEU A 141 -7.35 -20.94 -1.21
N GLY A 142 -7.86 -20.92 0.02
CA GLY A 142 -7.63 -22.00 0.99
C GLY A 142 -6.16 -22.19 1.37
N GLY A 143 -5.29 -21.25 0.97
CA GLY A 143 -3.83 -21.40 1.06
C GLY A 143 -3.22 -22.48 0.16
N ILE A 144 -3.94 -23.04 -0.80
CA ILE A 144 -3.45 -24.16 -1.63
C ILE A 144 -3.65 -23.88 -3.13
N LEU A 145 -4.77 -23.27 -3.51
CA LEU A 145 -5.12 -23.04 -4.91
C LEU A 145 -4.74 -21.63 -5.35
N PRO A 146 -3.85 -21.43 -6.34
CA PRO A 146 -3.49 -20.11 -6.83
C PRO A 146 -4.67 -19.46 -7.57
N VAL A 147 -5.09 -18.25 -7.16
CA VAL A 147 -6.25 -17.56 -7.78
C VAL A 147 -5.95 -16.19 -8.38
N VAL A 148 -4.90 -15.49 -7.91
CA VAL A 148 -4.46 -14.22 -8.51
C VAL A 148 -2.96 -14.24 -8.69
N ARG A 149 -2.48 -14.02 -9.92
CA ARG A 149 -1.06 -13.89 -10.26
C ARG A 149 -0.88 -12.72 -11.21
N ALA A 150 -0.33 -11.62 -10.69
CA ALA A 150 0.00 -10.43 -11.46
C ALA A 150 1.39 -9.93 -11.10
N GLY A 151 1.99 -9.15 -11.99
CA GLY A 151 3.32 -8.56 -11.81
C GLY A 151 4.39 -9.13 -12.73
N GLY A 152 5.62 -8.67 -12.53
CA GLY A 152 6.75 -8.99 -13.41
C GLY A 152 6.82 -8.16 -14.70
N ASP A 153 5.94 -7.18 -14.87
CA ASP A 153 5.93 -6.27 -16.02
C ASP A 153 5.96 -4.78 -15.59
N SER A 154 6.22 -3.91 -16.55
CA SER A 154 6.36 -2.46 -16.34
C SER A 154 5.04 -1.76 -15.98
N ASN A 155 3.90 -2.28 -16.45
CA ASN A 155 2.60 -1.71 -16.12
C ASN A 155 2.27 -1.94 -14.64
N HIS A 156 2.43 -3.17 -14.17
CA HIS A 156 2.21 -3.51 -12.77
C HIS A 156 3.21 -2.77 -11.86
N LEU A 157 4.47 -2.63 -12.28
CA LEU A 157 5.46 -1.84 -11.54
C LEU A 157 5.04 -0.38 -11.39
N ARG A 158 4.59 0.26 -12.48
CA ARG A 158 4.09 1.64 -12.45
C ARG A 158 2.84 1.80 -11.59
N ALA A 159 1.90 0.84 -11.67
CA ALA A 159 0.69 0.82 -10.84
C ALA A 159 1.00 0.67 -9.35
N SER A 160 2.02 -0.14 -9.03
CA SER A 160 2.48 -0.40 -7.66
C SER A 160 3.24 0.80 -7.08
N PHE A 161 4.04 1.50 -7.90
CA PHE A 161 4.70 2.73 -7.49
C PHE A 161 3.70 3.81 -7.10
N GLY A 162 2.60 3.94 -7.86
CA GLY A 162 1.49 4.82 -7.49
C GLY A 162 0.95 4.52 -6.09
N ARG A 163 0.72 3.24 -5.78
CA ARG A 163 0.26 2.81 -4.45
C ARG A 163 1.26 3.18 -3.34
N VAL A 164 2.55 2.94 -3.53
CA VAL A 164 3.58 3.33 -2.53
C VAL A 164 3.54 4.80 -2.22
N VAL A 165 3.45 5.64 -3.24
CA VAL A 165 3.43 7.10 -3.06
C VAL A 165 2.14 7.56 -2.37
N ALA A 166 0.99 6.98 -2.74
CA ALA A 166 -0.28 7.28 -2.07
C ALA A 166 -0.27 6.87 -0.59
N GLU A 167 0.17 5.65 -0.28
CA GLU A 167 0.18 5.14 1.10
C GLU A 167 1.27 5.78 1.96
N ALA A 168 2.34 6.32 1.37
CA ALA A 168 3.32 7.12 2.08
C ALA A 168 2.69 8.34 2.76
N ALA A 169 1.69 8.94 2.10
CA ALA A 169 0.92 10.05 2.68
C ALA A 169 0.02 9.61 3.86
N PHE A 170 -0.21 8.31 4.03
CA PHE A 170 -1.00 7.79 5.14
C PHE A 170 -0.08 7.48 6.32
N TRP A 171 0.98 6.72 6.07
CA TRP A 171 1.69 6.02 7.15
C TRP A 171 3.20 6.25 7.20
N ALA A 172 3.78 6.94 6.20
CA ALA A 172 5.20 7.25 6.16
C ALA A 172 5.48 8.71 5.74
N PRO A 173 4.90 9.72 6.42
CA PRO A 173 5.01 11.12 6.01
C PRO A 173 6.46 11.59 5.90
N ALA A 174 7.38 11.14 6.76
CA ALA A 174 8.80 11.52 6.68
C ALA A 174 9.48 11.13 5.35
N SER A 175 8.98 10.10 4.65
CA SER A 175 9.48 9.72 3.31
C SER A 175 9.10 10.70 2.21
N LEU A 176 8.17 11.63 2.49
CA LEU A 176 7.71 12.66 1.57
C LEU A 176 8.32 14.03 1.86
N LEU A 177 9.22 14.14 2.84
CA LEU A 177 9.91 15.41 3.09
C LEU A 177 10.68 15.86 1.84
N PRO A 178 10.82 17.19 1.62
CA PRO A 178 11.54 17.72 0.47
C PRO A 178 12.96 17.15 0.41
N GLY A 179 13.37 16.70 -0.76
CA GLY A 179 14.67 16.05 -0.91
C GLY A 179 14.82 15.34 -2.24
N LYS A 180 15.76 14.38 -2.29
CA LYS A 180 16.07 13.67 -3.53
C LYS A 180 14.87 12.88 -4.03
N GLY A 181 14.23 13.40 -5.08
CA GLY A 181 13.10 12.76 -5.74
C GLY A 181 11.73 13.12 -5.17
N VAL A 182 11.62 14.09 -4.26
CA VAL A 182 10.32 14.60 -3.78
C VAL A 182 10.28 16.12 -3.90
N ASP A 183 9.42 16.60 -4.79
CA ASP A 183 9.15 18.03 -4.95
C ASP A 183 7.73 18.34 -4.47
N TRP A 184 7.57 19.44 -3.74
CA TRP A 184 6.26 20.00 -3.40
C TRP A 184 6.00 21.24 -4.24
N VAL A 185 4.80 21.34 -4.79
CA VAL A 185 4.34 22.46 -5.61
C VAL A 185 3.00 22.96 -5.11
N GLU A 186 2.61 24.16 -5.53
CA GLU A 186 1.27 24.68 -5.23
C GLU A 186 0.18 23.73 -5.72
N GLY A 187 -0.79 23.48 -4.84
CA GLY A 187 -1.98 22.71 -5.19
C GLY A 187 -2.96 23.52 -6.04
N ASN A 188 -4.03 22.87 -6.49
CA ASN A 188 -5.07 23.56 -7.26
C ASN A 188 -5.98 24.43 -6.39
N THR A 189 -5.97 24.22 -5.07
CA THR A 189 -6.78 24.96 -4.09
C THR A 189 -5.96 25.24 -2.83
N PRO A 190 -6.33 26.24 -1.99
CA PRO A 190 -5.57 26.56 -0.77
C PRO A 190 -5.43 25.41 0.23
N ASN A 191 -6.35 24.44 0.20
CA ASN A 191 -6.39 23.29 1.11
C ASN A 191 -5.98 21.98 0.42
N GLN A 192 -5.22 22.08 -0.67
CA GLN A 192 -4.66 20.93 -1.37
C GLN A 192 -3.14 21.04 -1.40
N ALA A 193 -2.46 20.06 -0.81
CA ALA A 193 -1.01 19.91 -0.93
C ALA A 193 -0.69 18.98 -2.11
N ARG A 194 0.29 19.34 -2.94
CA ARG A 194 0.70 18.54 -4.11
C ARG A 194 2.17 18.18 -4.06
N ALA A 195 2.48 16.90 -4.19
CA ALA A 195 3.83 16.38 -4.30
C ALA A 195 4.07 15.63 -5.62
N ILE A 196 5.31 15.64 -6.10
CA ILE A 196 5.78 14.85 -7.23
C ILE A 196 6.92 13.97 -6.73
N VAL A 197 6.70 12.66 -6.71
CA VAL A 197 7.67 11.68 -6.23
C VAL A 197 8.29 10.93 -7.40
N ARG A 198 9.62 10.79 -7.42
CA ARG A 198 10.40 10.18 -8.50
C ARG A 198 11.38 9.14 -7.97
N ARG A 199 11.52 8.05 -8.72
CA ARG A 199 12.51 7.00 -8.47
C ARG A 199 12.90 6.33 -9.78
N GLY A 200 14.12 6.57 -10.24
CA GLY A 200 14.55 6.11 -11.57
C GLY A 200 13.65 6.69 -12.66
N SER A 201 13.06 5.84 -13.49
CA SER A 201 12.11 6.23 -14.54
C SER A 201 10.67 6.44 -14.04
N LEU A 202 10.38 6.11 -12.78
CA LEU A 202 9.04 6.20 -12.22
C LEU A 202 8.79 7.60 -11.66
N THR A 203 7.61 8.14 -11.96
CA THR A 203 7.13 9.44 -11.46
C THR A 203 5.65 9.30 -11.10
N GLN A 204 5.27 9.84 -9.95
CA GLN A 204 3.89 9.88 -9.48
C GLN A 204 3.59 11.24 -8.85
N THR A 205 2.51 11.86 -9.30
CA THR A 205 1.91 13.03 -8.63
C THR A 205 0.93 12.56 -7.56
N LEU A 206 0.92 13.27 -6.44
CA LEU A 206 0.14 13.02 -5.25
C LEU A 206 -0.54 14.32 -4.81
N ASP A 207 -1.86 14.27 -4.66
CA ASP A 207 -2.65 15.36 -4.09
C ASP A 207 -3.20 14.93 -2.72
N ILE A 208 -3.08 15.80 -1.73
CA ILE A 208 -3.60 15.61 -0.38
C ILE A 208 -4.56 16.76 -0.08
N ASP A 209 -5.84 16.47 0.07
CA ASP A 209 -6.78 17.43 0.61
C ASP A 209 -6.65 17.44 2.13
N ILE A 210 -6.46 18.64 2.70
CA ILE A 210 -6.24 18.83 4.12
C ILE A 210 -7.32 19.75 4.72
N ALA A 211 -7.60 19.57 6.01
CA ALA A 211 -8.38 20.52 6.77
C ALA A 211 -7.53 21.75 7.16
N ASP A 212 -8.19 22.78 7.68
CA ASP A 212 -7.53 24.03 8.10
C ASP A 212 -6.47 23.79 9.19
N ASP A 213 -6.66 22.78 10.05
CA ASP A 213 -5.71 22.34 11.08
C ASP A 213 -4.52 21.52 10.54
N GLY A 214 -4.46 21.26 9.23
CA GLY A 214 -3.45 20.45 8.57
C GLY A 214 -3.73 18.96 8.53
N ARG A 215 -4.83 18.49 9.13
CA ARG A 215 -5.23 17.09 9.11
C ARG A 215 -5.52 16.64 7.67
N PRO A 216 -4.87 15.59 7.15
CA PRO A 216 -5.19 15.08 5.83
C PRO A 216 -6.55 14.38 5.85
N LEU A 217 -7.41 14.69 4.89
CA LEU A 217 -8.77 14.16 4.77
C LEU A 217 -8.86 13.11 3.68
N ARG A 218 -8.16 13.36 2.57
CA ARG A 218 -8.18 12.54 1.38
C ARG A 218 -6.86 12.64 0.66
N VAL A 219 -6.47 11.53 0.04
CA VAL A 219 -5.33 11.45 -0.86
C VAL A 219 -5.81 10.96 -2.21
N LEU A 220 -5.32 11.59 -3.27
CA LEU A 220 -5.68 11.30 -4.65
C LEU A 220 -4.43 11.23 -5.52
N ILE A 221 -4.38 10.23 -6.40
CA ILE A 221 -3.36 10.08 -7.43
C ILE A 221 -4.00 9.76 -8.78
N PRO A 222 -3.43 10.22 -9.91
CA PRO A 222 -3.67 9.62 -11.21
C PRO A 222 -2.88 8.31 -11.29
N ARG A 223 -3.50 7.20 -10.91
CA ARG A 223 -2.84 5.87 -10.90
C ARG A 223 -2.89 5.24 -12.28
N TRP A 224 -1.76 4.70 -12.72
CA TRP A 224 -1.71 3.81 -13.88
C TRP A 224 -2.44 2.51 -13.56
N SER A 225 -3.53 2.22 -14.28
CA SER A 225 -4.41 1.08 -13.99
C SER A 225 -5.20 0.67 -15.23
N ASN A 226 -5.52 -0.62 -15.33
CA ASN A 226 -6.48 -1.16 -16.30
C ASN A 226 -7.83 -1.54 -15.67
N VAL A 227 -8.10 -1.09 -14.45
CA VAL A 227 -9.42 -1.23 -13.82
C VAL A 227 -10.37 -0.22 -14.47
N ASN A 228 -10.90 -0.60 -15.62
CA ASN A 228 -11.93 0.09 -16.39
C ASN A 228 -12.67 -0.95 -17.26
N PRO A 229 -13.86 -0.64 -17.78
CA PRO A 229 -14.63 -1.59 -18.59
C PRO A 229 -13.86 -2.14 -19.80
N GLU A 230 -13.00 -1.32 -20.42
CA GLU A 230 -12.21 -1.70 -21.60
C GLU A 230 -10.98 -2.57 -21.26
N LYS A 231 -10.60 -2.65 -19.98
CA LYS A 231 -9.40 -3.36 -19.48
C LYS A 231 -8.09 -2.84 -20.08
N GLU A 232 -8.05 -1.56 -20.43
CA GLU A 232 -6.87 -0.92 -21.03
C GLU A 232 -6.10 -0.09 -20.01
N TRP A 233 -4.77 -0.10 -20.12
CA TRP A 233 -3.92 0.69 -19.23
C TRP A 233 -4.03 2.18 -19.53
N ARG A 234 -4.46 2.95 -18.53
CA ARG A 234 -4.53 4.41 -18.59
C ARG A 234 -4.39 5.01 -17.19
N LEU A 235 -4.23 6.34 -17.12
CA LEU A 235 -4.27 7.05 -15.84
C LEU A 235 -5.72 7.19 -15.37
N GLN A 236 -5.96 6.83 -14.11
CA GLN A 236 -7.30 6.85 -13.52
C GLN A 236 -7.24 7.34 -12.07
N PRO A 237 -8.26 8.04 -11.56
CA PRO A 237 -8.30 8.47 -10.17
C PRO A 237 -8.24 7.27 -9.21
N PHE A 238 -7.35 7.34 -8.23
CA PHE A 238 -7.22 6.35 -7.16
C PHE A 238 -6.82 7.06 -5.88
N GLY A 239 -7.27 6.56 -4.74
CA GLY A 239 -6.99 7.25 -3.49
C GLY A 239 -7.64 6.62 -2.28
N GLY A 240 -7.62 7.35 -1.18
CA GLY A 240 -8.31 6.96 0.04
C GLY A 240 -8.68 8.13 0.94
N THR A 241 -9.71 7.93 1.76
CA THR A 241 -10.09 8.86 2.83
C THR A 241 -9.42 8.47 4.12
N LEU A 242 -9.02 9.47 4.91
CA LEU A 242 -8.25 9.30 6.13
C LEU A 242 -9.06 9.82 7.32
N ALA A 243 -9.22 8.97 8.33
CA ALA A 243 -9.98 9.28 9.53
C ALA A 243 -9.33 8.65 10.77
N GLU A 244 -9.81 9.10 11.94
CA GLU A 244 -9.41 8.58 13.26
C GLU A 244 -7.88 8.59 13.45
N PHE A 245 -7.31 9.72 13.86
CA PHE A 245 -5.84 9.86 13.97
C PHE A 245 -5.34 9.48 15.36
N ARG A 246 -4.15 8.87 15.42
CA ARG A 246 -3.43 8.57 16.67
C ARG A 246 -1.94 8.82 16.50
N SER A 247 -1.24 9.01 17.62
CA SER A 247 0.21 9.21 17.63
C SER A 247 0.95 7.88 17.74
N PHE A 248 1.97 7.68 16.89
CA PHE A 248 2.88 6.54 16.88
C PHE A 248 4.30 7.07 16.73
N GLY A 249 5.16 6.89 17.74
CA GLY A 249 6.58 7.25 17.63
C GLY A 249 6.86 8.71 17.20
N GLY A 250 5.99 9.66 17.58
CA GLY A 250 6.09 11.07 17.17
C GLY A 250 5.30 11.45 15.91
N PHE A 251 4.72 10.47 15.22
CA PHE A 251 3.90 10.68 14.02
C PHE A 251 2.40 10.61 14.32
N THR A 252 1.60 11.56 13.83
CA THR A 252 0.13 11.52 13.91
C THR A 252 -0.42 10.94 12.63
N LEU A 253 -0.91 9.69 12.68
CA LEU A 253 -1.26 8.88 11.51
C LEU A 253 -2.73 8.40 11.57
N PRO A 254 -3.41 8.21 10.42
CA PRO A 254 -4.77 7.75 10.36
C PRO A 254 -4.87 6.27 10.73
N THR A 255 -5.89 5.94 11.51
CA THR A 255 -6.21 4.59 11.94
C THR A 255 -7.45 4.03 11.28
N ARG A 256 -8.17 4.83 10.48
CA ARG A 256 -9.22 4.38 9.58
C ARG A 256 -8.97 4.89 8.18
N VAL A 257 -8.88 3.98 7.22
CA VAL A 257 -8.60 4.28 5.81
C VAL A 257 -9.56 3.51 4.92
N ASP A 258 -10.29 4.22 4.06
CA ASP A 258 -11.10 3.61 3.00
C ASP A 258 -10.47 3.98 1.64
N GLY A 259 -9.95 2.98 0.93
CA GLY A 259 -9.19 3.12 -0.32
C GLY A 259 -9.89 2.47 -1.50
N GLY A 260 -9.77 3.07 -2.69
CA GLY A 260 -10.51 2.60 -3.85
C GLY A 260 -10.11 3.20 -5.20
N ASN A 261 -10.64 2.59 -6.26
CA ASN A 261 -10.53 3.07 -7.65
C ASN A 261 -11.62 4.11 -7.95
N HIS A 262 -11.36 4.96 -8.95
CA HIS A 262 -12.28 6.00 -9.45
C HIS A 262 -12.70 7.02 -8.39
N MET A 263 -11.79 7.34 -7.47
CA MET A 263 -12.08 8.30 -6.40
C MET A 263 -12.48 9.67 -6.96
N GLY A 264 -13.58 10.22 -6.43
CA GLY A 264 -14.13 11.50 -6.88
C GLY A 264 -15.06 11.43 -8.10
N THR A 265 -15.35 10.23 -8.62
CA THR A 265 -16.34 10.03 -9.69
C THR A 265 -17.56 9.25 -9.19
N ALA A 266 -18.59 9.15 -10.03
CA ALA A 266 -19.76 8.31 -9.77
C ALA A 266 -19.40 6.82 -9.61
N ASP A 267 -18.27 6.39 -10.15
CA ASP A 267 -17.82 4.98 -10.15
C ASP A 267 -16.92 4.64 -8.96
N TYR A 268 -16.74 5.55 -8.01
CA TYR A 268 -15.91 5.29 -6.82
C TYR A 268 -16.37 4.03 -6.09
N PHE A 269 -15.42 3.11 -5.89
CA PHE A 269 -15.62 1.88 -5.14
C PHE A 269 -14.51 1.68 -4.10
N PRO A 270 -14.79 1.89 -2.80
CA PRO A 270 -13.84 1.67 -1.72
C PRO A 270 -13.71 0.18 -1.43
N PHE A 271 -12.85 -0.50 -2.20
CA PHE A 271 -12.63 -1.94 -2.08
C PHE A 271 -11.74 -2.32 -0.90
N PHE A 272 -11.01 -1.37 -0.32
CA PHE A 272 -10.15 -1.58 0.84
C PHE A 272 -10.65 -0.71 2.00
N ARG A 273 -10.95 -1.33 3.14
CA ARG A 273 -11.38 -0.63 4.35
C ARG A 273 -10.55 -1.14 5.50
N ALA A 274 -9.64 -0.33 6.00
CA ALA A 274 -8.70 -0.73 7.04
C ALA A 274 -8.91 0.04 8.34
N ARG A 275 -8.77 -0.71 9.43
CA ARG A 275 -8.56 -0.21 10.78
C ARG A 275 -7.15 -0.58 11.22
N VAL A 276 -6.32 0.44 11.45
CA VAL A 276 -4.93 0.24 11.90
C VAL A 276 -4.93 -0.12 13.38
N GLU A 277 -4.24 -1.20 13.70
CA GLU A 277 -4.09 -1.73 15.05
C GLU A 277 -2.79 -1.26 15.69
N SER A 278 -1.72 -1.17 14.89
CA SER A 278 -0.42 -0.66 15.34
C SER A 278 0.43 -0.19 14.16
N ILE A 279 1.26 0.83 14.40
CA ILE A 279 2.33 1.26 13.50
C ILE A 279 3.63 1.29 14.31
N THR A 280 4.67 0.67 13.77
CA THR A 280 6.03 0.67 14.32
C THR A 280 7.03 1.10 13.27
N PHE A 281 8.18 1.58 13.72
CA PHE A 281 9.24 2.09 12.86
C PHE A 281 10.52 1.29 13.15
N PRO A 282 10.91 0.34 12.27
CA PRO A 282 12.11 -0.46 12.48
C PRO A 282 13.42 0.35 12.39
#